data_AF-A0A965HZ56-F1
#
_entry.id   AF-A0A965HZ56-F1
#
_cell.length_a   1.000
_cell.length_b   1.000
_cell.length_c   1.000
_cell.angle_alpha   90.00
_cell.angle_beta   90.00
_cell.angle_gamma   90.00
#
_symmetry.space_group_name_H-M   'P 1'
#
loop_
_entity.id
_entity.type
_entity.pdbx_description
1 polymer ?
#
loop_
_entity_poly.entity_id
_entity_poly.type
_entity_poly.pdbx_seq_one_letter_code
_entity_poly.pdbx_strand_id
1 'polypeptide(L)' 'MMGFIAWAGAALMVAASFNMATQLGPMLAVAGLGLLTIQSVNNRTHNLTALNICSILGFLYSLLGA' A
#
# COMPACT_ATOMS: atom_id res chain seq x y z
N MET A 1 -17.59 3.11 7.75
CA MET A 1 -16.38 2.35 8.19
C MET A 1 -15.33 2.20 7.09
N MET A 2 -15.66 1.83 5.85
CA MET A 2 -14.66 1.68 4.78
C MET A 2 -13.88 2.97 4.42
N GLY A 3 -14.49 4.15 4.60
CA GLY A 3 -13.80 5.43 4.42
C GLY A 3 -12.65 5.66 5.42
N PHE A 4 -12.72 5.10 6.63
CA PHE A 4 -11.64 5.23 7.61
C PHE A 4 -10.42 4.39 7.21
N ILE A 5 -10.64 3.15 6.75
CA ILE A 5 -9.58 2.25 6.26
C ILE A 5 -8.89 2.85 5.03
N ALA A 6 -9.68 3.44 4.14
CA ALA A 6 -9.17 4.15 2.98
C ALA A 6 -8.28 5.34 3.36
N TRP A 7 -8.77 6.17 4.29
CA TRP A 7 -8.07 7.36 4.73
C TRP A 7 -6.78 7.01 5.51
N ALA A 8 -6.84 5.97 6.36
CA ALA A 8 -5.67 5.43 7.05
C ALA A 8 -4.64 4.84 6.07
N GLY A 9 -5.09 4.10 5.06
CA GLY A 9 -4.22 3.56 4.01
C GLY A 9 -3.55 4.66 3.19
N ALA A 10 -4.29 5.72 2.84
CA ALA A 10 -3.74 6.89 2.15
C ALA A 10 -2.74 7.67 3.02
N ALA A 11 -3.02 7.84 4.32
CA ALA A 11 -2.08 8.46 5.26
C ALA A 11 -0.77 7.66 5.36
N LEU A 12 -0.84 6.32 5.36
CA LEU A 12 0.34 5.46 5.32
C LEU A 12 1.13 5.61 4.01
N MET A 13 0.46 5.79 2.86
CA MET A 13 1.14 6.08 1.58
C MET A 13 1.93 7.38 1.62
N VAL A 14 1.34 8.42 2.20
CA VAL A 14 1.99 9.72 2.34
C VAL A 14 3.21 9.60 3.25
N ALA A 15 3.07 8.93 4.40
CA ALA A 15 4.18 8.66 5.31
C ALA A 15 5.29 7.84 4.63
N ALA A 16 4.93 6.81 3.85
CA ALA A 16 5.88 6.00 3.09
C ALA A 16 6.66 6.83 2.06
N SER A 17 6.01 7.80 1.40
CA SER A 17 6.68 8.67 0.42
C SER A 17 7.77 9.55 1.02
N PHE A 18 7.61 9.99 2.27
CA PHE A 18 8.66 10.74 2.98
C PHE A 18 9.80 9.86 3.48
N ASN A 19 9.52 8.58 3.76
CA ASN A 19 10.50 7.64 4.30
C ASN A 19 11.09 6.67 3.27
N MET A 20 10.86 6.91 1.97
CA MET A 20 11.21 6.01 0.86
C MET A 20 12.72 5.77 0.71
N ALA A 21 13.57 6.66 1.23
CA ALA A 21 15.02 6.50 1.25
C ALA A 21 15.52 5.48 2.30
N THR A 22 14.64 5.02 3.19
CA THR A 22 14.95 4.05 4.25
C THR A 22 14.15 2.78 4.07
N GLN A 23 14.62 1.65 4.62
CA GLN A 23 13.88 0.37 4.61
C GLN A 23 12.49 0.44 5.26
N LEU A 24 12.23 1.48 6.07
CA LEU A 24 10.92 1.74 6.65
C LEU A 24 9.90 2.23 5.62
N GLY A 25 10.32 2.90 4.55
CA GLY A 25 9.45 3.37 3.47
C GLY A 25 8.70 2.23 2.77
N PRO A 26 9.39 1.21 2.22
CA PRO A 26 8.77 0.04 1.62
C PRO A 26 7.84 -0.71 2.59
N MET A 27 8.22 -0.83 3.87
CA MET A 27 7.38 -1.49 4.89
C MET A 27 6.06 -0.73 5.12
N LEU A 28 6.13 0.59 5.24
CA LEU A 28 4.94 1.45 5.35
C LEU A 28 4.09 1.41 4.08
N ALA A 29 4.72 1.35 2.91
CA ALA A 29 4.03 1.22 1.63
C ALA A 29 3.25 -0.11 1.53
N VAL A 30 3.83 -1.23 1.96
CA VAL A 30 3.13 -2.53 2.00
C VAL A 30 1.93 -2.48 2.94
N ALA A 31 2.09 -1.92 4.14
CA ALA A 31 1.01 -1.79 5.11
C ALA A 31 -0.12 -0.86 4.59
N GLY A 32 0.23 0.24 3.93
CA GLY A 32 -0.74 1.17 3.32
C GLY A 32 -1.49 0.52 2.16
N LEU A 33 -0.77 -0.21 1.30
CA LEU A 33 -1.35 -0.88 0.14
C LEU A 33 -2.28 -2.00 0.60
N GLY A 34 -1.97 -2.70 1.69
CA GLY A 34 -2.86 -3.69 2.31
C GLY A 34 -4.23 -3.10 2.68
N LEU A 35 -4.25 -1.92 3.32
CA LEU A 35 -5.49 -1.22 3.68
C LEU A 35 -6.26 -0.75 2.44
N LEU A 36 -5.56 -0.20 1.44
CA LEU A 36 -6.16 0.22 0.17
C LEU A 36 -6.67 -0.96 -0.68
N THR A 37 -6.08 -2.15 -0.51
CA THR A 37 -6.56 -3.38 -1.16
C THR A 37 -7.90 -3.83 -0.60
N ILE A 38 -8.09 -3.72 0.73
CA ILE A 38 -9.40 -4.00 1.36
C ILE A 38 -10.45 -3.02 0.84
N GLN A 39 -10.10 -1.74 0.72
CA GLN A 39 -10.98 -0.73 0.13
C GLN A 39 -11.32 -1.06 -1.34
N SER A 40 -10.34 -1.40 -2.16
CA SER A 40 -10.54 -1.63 -3.60
C SER A 40 -11.35 -2.89 -3.89
N VAL A 41 -11.20 -3.94 -3.07
CA VAL A 41 -12.04 -5.15 -3.14
C VAL A 41 -13.49 -4.83 -2.78
N ASN A 42 -13.71 -4.06 -1.71
CA ASN A 42 -15.06 -3.65 -1.32
C ASN A 42 -15.72 -2.74 -2.38
N ASN A 43 -14.94 -1.88 -3.03
CA ASN A 43 -15.43 -1.00 -4.08
C ASN A 43 -15.56 -1.69 -5.46
N ARG A 44 -15.33 -3.02 -5.54
CA ARG A 44 -15.34 -3.81 -6.78
C ARG A 44 -14.42 -3.26 -7.88
N THR A 45 -13.41 -2.48 -7.50
CA THR A 45 -12.43 -1.91 -8.43
C THR A 45 -11.30 -2.92 -8.64
N HIS A 46 -11.55 -3.94 -9.45
CA HIS A 46 -10.59 -5.02 -9.70
C HIS A 46 -9.25 -4.52 -10.27
N ASN A 47 -9.27 -3.44 -11.06
CA ASN A 47 -8.06 -2.81 -11.58
C ASN A 47 -7.14 -2.28 -10.46
N LEU A 48 -7.73 -1.53 -9.51
CA LEU A 48 -6.99 -1.00 -8.36
C LEU A 48 -6.49 -2.11 -7.43
N THR A 49 -7.27 -3.17 -7.26
CA THR A 49 -6.83 -4.34 -6.47
C THR A 49 -5.61 -5.01 -7.09
N ALA A 50 -5.61 -5.24 -8.41
CA ALA A 50 -4.48 -5.82 -9.11
C ALA A 50 -3.24 -4.92 -9.02
N LEU A 51 -3.42 -3.61 -9.21
CA LEU A 51 -2.34 -2.64 -9.11
C LEU A 51 -1.74 -2.59 -7.71
N ASN A 52 -2.58 -2.57 -6.67
CA ASN A 52 -2.12 -2.60 -5.28
C ASN A 52 -1.32 -3.87 -4.96
N ILE A 53 -1.77 -5.03 -5.44
CA ILE A 53 -1.05 -6.31 -5.25
C ILE A 53 0.30 -6.28 -5.97
N CYS A 54 0.36 -5.83 -7.22
CA CYS A 54 1.62 -5.69 -7.96
C CYS A 54 2.59 -4.74 -7.26
N SER A 55 2.10 -3.61 -6.73
CA SER A 55 2.91 -2.68 -5.96
C SER A 55 3.41 -3.28 -4.64
N ILE A 56 2.59 -4.08 -3.94
CA ILE A 56 3.02 -4.83 -2.74
C ILE A 56 4.18 -5.75 -3.09
N LEU A 57 4.07 -6.53 -4.17
CA LEU A 57 5.14 -7.42 -4.63
C LEU A 57 6.42 -6.66 -4.98
N GLY A 58 6.31 -5.50 -5.64
CA GLY A 58 7.46 -4.64 -5.95
C GLY A 58 8.18 -4.12 -4.70
N PHE A 59 7.43 -3.68 -3.68
CA PHE A 59 8.02 -3.23 -2.41
C PHE A 59 8.61 -4.38 -1.60
N LEU A 60 7.99 -5.56 -1.61
CA LEU A 60 8.54 -6.77 -1.00
C LEU A 60 9.86 -7.20 -1.67
N TYR A 61 9.94 -7.14 -3.00
CA TYR A 61 11.18 -7.42 -3.72
C TYR A 61 12.28 -6.42 -3.33
N SER A 62 11.96 -5.12 -3.28
CA SER A 62 12.89 -4.08 -2.84
C SER A 62 13.35 -4.24 -1.39
N LEU A 63 12.57 -4.92 -0.53
CA LEU A 63 12.91 -5.14 0.88
C LEU A 63 13.70 -6.44 1.10
N LEU A 64 13.44 -7.48 0.29
CA LEU A 64 14.03 -8.82 0.43
C LEU A 64 15.26 -9.06 -0.45
N GLY A 65 15.47 -8.28 -1.53
CA GLY A 65 16.49 -8.64 -2.53
C GLY A 65 16.92 -7.53 -3.49
N ALA A 66 16.86 -6.26 -3.08
CA ALA A 66 17.57 -5.16 -3.75
C ALA A 66 18.73 -4.68 -2.89
#